data_AF-A0A3P9N220-F1
#
_entry.id   AF-A0A3P9N220-F1
#
_cell.length_a   1.000
_cell.length_b   1.000
_cell.length_c   1.000
_cell.angle_alpha   90.00
_cell.angle_beta   90.00
_cell.angle_gamma   90.00
#
_symmetry.space_group_name_H-M   'P 1'
#
loop_
_entity.id
_entity.type
_entity.pdbx_description
1 polymer ?
#
loop_
_entity_poly.entity_id
_entity_poly.type
_entity_poly.pdbx_seq_one_letter_code
_entity_poly.pdbx_strand_id
1 'polypeptide(L)'
;MDCKCHCVLSLGPCHKIQETFKSNRAKNIRKNTRFEYACFSPRVDYDLRVTINSVRVFAKRLQCKGQLELGRQYLIMGKDGSTKDLTGNMQYLLESNTWVENKPLDTDCKKSANTRTCNEFNEFIDEYKTDGCRQ
;
A
#
# COMPACT_ATOMS: atom_id res chain seq x y z
N MET A 1 -23.62 -13.77 -24.35
CA MET A 1 -22.24 -13.55 -23.85
C MET A 1 -22.28 -13.77 -22.36
N ASP A 2 -21.83 -14.93 -21.89
CA ASP A 2 -21.81 -15.27 -20.48
C ASP A 2 -20.73 -14.44 -19.77
N CYS A 3 -21.14 -13.42 -19.02
CA CYS A 3 -20.29 -12.81 -18.00
C CYS A 3 -20.11 -13.85 -16.88
N LYS A 4 -19.08 -14.69 -16.98
CA LYS A 4 -18.61 -15.49 -15.85
C LYS A 4 -18.04 -14.53 -14.80
N CYS A 5 -18.86 -14.14 -13.82
CA CYS A 5 -18.38 -13.55 -12.58
C CYS A 5 -17.58 -14.62 -11.83
N HIS A 6 -16.25 -14.52 -11.85
CA HIS A 6 -15.40 -15.25 -10.91
C HIS A 6 -15.58 -14.62 -9.52
N CYS A 7 -16.54 -15.12 -8.74
CA CYS A 7 -16.67 -14.73 -7.35
C CYS A 7 -15.56 -15.39 -6.53
N VAL A 8 -14.51 -14.62 -6.20
CA VAL A 8 -13.52 -15.05 -5.21
C VAL A 8 -14.10 -14.76 -3.83
N LEU A 9 -14.50 -15.81 -3.11
CA LEU A 9 -14.84 -15.73 -1.69
C LEU A 9 -13.59 -15.39 -0.90
N SER A 10 -13.39 -14.10 -0.66
CA SER A 10 -12.33 -13.61 0.20
C SER A 10 -12.87 -13.57 1.64
N LEU A 11 -12.57 -14.63 2.41
CA LEU A 11 -12.88 -14.75 3.83
C LEU A 11 -11.63 -14.34 4.62
N GLY A 12 -11.73 -13.35 5.51
CA GLY A 12 -10.58 -12.85 6.26
C GLY A 12 -10.79 -11.47 6.88
N PRO A 13 -9.84 -10.96 7.66
CA PRO A 13 -9.93 -9.64 8.27
C PRO A 13 -9.81 -8.52 7.22
N CYS A 14 -10.33 -7.34 7.56
CA CYS A 14 -10.26 -6.14 6.71
C CYS A 14 -8.88 -5.47 6.77
N HIS A 15 -8.51 -4.78 5.68
CA HIS A 15 -7.35 -3.90 5.63
C HIS A 15 -7.50 -2.72 6.61
N LYS A 16 -6.38 -2.07 6.93
CA LYS A 16 -6.35 -0.86 7.77
C LYS A 16 -5.54 0.23 7.05
N ILE A 17 -6.11 1.42 6.96
CA ILE A 17 -5.39 2.61 6.48
C ILE A 17 -4.60 3.17 7.64
N GLN A 18 -3.30 3.36 7.43
CA GLN A 18 -2.38 3.88 8.42
C GLN A 18 -2.12 5.37 8.19
N GLU A 19 -2.20 6.14 9.27
CA GLU A 19 -1.73 7.51 9.29
C GLU A 19 -0.23 7.55 9.58
N THR A 20 0.55 8.18 8.70
CA THR A 20 2.00 8.32 8.86
C THR A 20 2.36 9.08 10.14
N PHE A 21 1.56 10.09 10.47
CA PHE A 21 1.63 10.85 11.71
C PHE A 21 0.47 10.40 12.62
N LYS A 22 0.72 9.44 13.52
CA LYS A 22 -0.30 9.06 14.50
C LYS A 22 -0.43 10.17 15.56
N SER A 23 -1.62 10.32 16.16
CA SER A 23 -1.94 11.35 17.16
C SER A 23 -0.95 11.45 18.34
N ASN A 24 -0.17 10.40 18.60
CA ASN A 24 0.93 10.40 19.56
C ASN A 24 2.29 10.28 18.85
N ARG A 25 3.23 11.20 19.12
CA ARG A 25 4.61 11.21 18.59
C ARG A 25 5.36 9.87 18.75
N ALA A 26 5.06 9.12 19.81
CA ALA A 26 5.68 7.82 20.08
C ALA A 26 5.25 6.70 19.11
N LYS A 27 4.25 6.94 18.24
CA LYS A 27 3.67 5.95 17.33
C LYS A 27 3.85 6.30 15.85
N ASN A 28 4.70 7.25 15.50
CA ASN A 28 5.04 7.53 14.10
C ASN A 28 5.67 6.29 13.46
N ILE A 29 5.30 6.04 12.20
CA ILE A 29 5.79 4.88 11.46
C ILE A 29 7.24 5.14 11.04
N ARG A 30 8.13 4.24 11.46
CA ARG A 30 9.57 4.33 11.20
C ARG A 30 9.95 3.69 9.88
N LYS A 31 11.11 4.09 9.32
CA LYS A 31 11.71 3.49 8.13
C LYS A 31 11.80 1.95 8.24
N ASN A 32 12.41 1.44 9.31
CA ASN A 32 12.63 -0.01 9.49
C ASN A 32 11.31 -0.79 9.55
N THR A 33 10.24 -0.23 10.11
CA THR A 33 8.93 -0.89 10.15
C THR A 33 8.37 -1.13 8.75
N ARG A 34 8.60 -0.19 7.81
CA ARG A 34 8.18 -0.35 6.40
C ARG A 34 9.01 -1.43 5.70
N PHE A 35 10.33 -1.43 5.91
CA PHE A 35 11.22 -2.48 5.38
C PHE A 35 10.87 -3.85 5.92
N GLU A 36 10.64 -3.97 7.22
CA GLU A 36 10.29 -5.23 7.86
C GLU A 36 9.03 -5.83 7.22
N TYR A 37 8.02 -4.99 6.98
CA TYR A 37 6.80 -5.42 6.30
C TYR A 37 7.03 -5.78 4.84
N ALA A 38 7.75 -4.94 4.10
CA ALA A 38 7.96 -5.12 2.66
C ALA A 38 8.83 -6.35 2.36
N CYS A 39 9.77 -6.72 3.24
CA CYS A 39 10.78 -7.73 2.98
C CYS A 39 10.56 -9.07 3.66
N PHE A 40 9.93 -9.10 4.84
CA PHE A 40 9.73 -10.36 5.58
C PHE A 40 8.31 -10.93 5.47
N SER A 41 7.40 -10.27 4.74
CA SER A 41 6.06 -10.79 4.41
C SER A 41 6.13 -11.78 3.23
N PRO A 42 5.31 -12.86 3.19
CA PRO A 42 5.56 -14.03 2.33
C PRO A 42 5.45 -13.75 0.82
N ARG A 43 6.31 -14.45 0.06
CA ARG A 43 6.51 -14.48 -1.41
C ARG A 43 5.56 -13.59 -2.23
N VAL A 44 6.10 -12.46 -2.62
CA VAL A 44 5.56 -11.52 -3.60
C VAL A 44 5.90 -12.05 -5.00
N ASP A 45 4.89 -12.40 -5.79
CA ASP A 45 5.01 -12.32 -7.25
C ASP A 45 4.90 -10.83 -7.59
N TYR A 46 5.73 -10.32 -8.50
CA TYR A 46 5.76 -8.89 -8.83
C TYR A 46 5.17 -8.67 -10.22
N ASP A 47 4.11 -7.87 -10.33
CA ASP A 47 3.59 -7.40 -11.61
C ASP A 47 4.63 -6.49 -12.32
N LEU A 48 5.48 -7.10 -13.15
CA LEU A 48 6.50 -6.43 -13.97
C LEU A 48 5.91 -5.44 -14.99
N ARG A 49 4.58 -5.40 -15.18
CA ARG A 49 3.92 -4.46 -16.09
C ARG A 49 3.54 -3.15 -15.43
N VAL A 50 3.83 -2.96 -14.13
CA VAL A 50 3.57 -1.70 -13.43
C VAL A 50 4.68 -0.69 -13.77
N THR A 51 4.27 0.42 -14.39
CA THR A 51 5.14 1.55 -14.73
C THR A 51 4.54 2.86 -14.22
N ILE A 52 5.32 3.94 -14.25
CA ILE A 52 4.82 5.28 -13.94
C ILE A 52 3.60 5.58 -14.85
N ASN A 53 2.51 6.08 -14.27
CA ASN A 53 1.20 6.33 -14.90
C ASN A 53 0.36 5.10 -15.26
N SER A 54 0.78 3.90 -14.86
CA SER A 54 -0.08 2.71 -14.97
C SER A 54 -1.35 2.86 -14.13
N VAL A 55 -2.49 2.53 -14.73
CA VAL A 55 -3.77 2.42 -14.01
C VAL A 55 -3.91 0.98 -13.50
N ARG A 56 -4.29 0.84 -12.23
CA ARG A 56 -4.57 -0.45 -11.58
C ARG A 56 -5.83 -0.37 -10.75
N VAL A 57 -6.55 -1.48 -10.68
CA VAL A 57 -7.78 -1.60 -9.91
C VAL A 57 -7.46 -2.14 -8.53
N PHE A 58 -7.78 -1.38 -7.48
CA PHE A 58 -7.75 -1.81 -6.10
C PHE A 58 -9.18 -2.07 -5.63
N ALA A 59 -9.52 -3.33 -5.42
CA ALA A 59 -10.81 -3.72 -4.86
C ALA A 59 -10.73 -3.78 -3.34
N LYS A 60 -11.81 -3.39 -2.67
CA LYS A 60 -12.02 -3.65 -1.24
C LYS A 60 -13.31 -4.42 -1.06
N ARG A 61 -13.41 -5.17 0.03
CA ARG A 61 -14.68 -5.83 0.38
C ARG A 61 -15.69 -4.79 0.83
N LEU A 62 -16.96 -5.00 0.48
CA LEU A 62 -18.03 -4.03 0.78
C LEU A 62 -18.18 -3.82 2.29
N GLN A 63 -18.10 -4.88 3.07
CA GLN A 63 -18.19 -4.85 4.53
C GLN A 63 -16.99 -4.17 5.23
N CYS A 64 -15.87 -3.99 4.53
CA CYS A 64 -14.68 -3.39 5.12
C CYS A 64 -14.79 -1.86 5.16
N LYS A 65 -14.55 -1.31 6.36
CA LYS A 65 -14.41 0.13 6.60
C LYS A 65 -13.03 0.61 6.14
N GLY A 66 -12.89 1.91 5.88
CA GLY A 66 -11.66 2.51 5.35
C GLY A 66 -11.68 2.54 3.82
N GLN A 67 -11.81 3.73 3.27
CA GLN A 67 -11.84 3.99 1.83
C GLN A 67 -10.61 4.80 1.44
N LEU A 68 -10.05 4.51 0.27
CA LEU A 68 -9.05 5.38 -0.33
C LEU A 68 -9.74 6.66 -0.78
N GLU A 69 -9.29 7.80 -0.27
CA GLU A 69 -9.83 9.11 -0.61
C GLU A 69 -9.32 9.54 -2.00
N LEU A 70 -10.23 10.09 -2.80
CA LEU A 70 -9.86 10.68 -4.08
C LEU A 70 -8.95 11.89 -3.86
N GLY A 71 -7.94 12.04 -4.72
CA GLY A 71 -6.98 13.14 -4.65
C GLY A 71 -5.87 12.97 -3.60
N ARG A 72 -5.87 11.87 -2.84
CA ARG A 72 -4.76 11.52 -1.94
C ARG A 72 -3.79 10.54 -2.57
N GLN A 73 -2.54 10.60 -2.10
CA GLN A 73 -1.49 9.67 -2.47
C GLN A 73 -1.26 8.67 -1.33
N TYR A 74 -1.09 7.40 -1.68
CA TYR A 74 -0.93 6.30 -0.75
C TYR A 74 0.31 5.48 -1.08
N LEU A 75 1.00 5.00 -0.05
CA LEU A 75 1.93 3.88 -0.14
C LEU A 75 1.12 2.60 0.08
N ILE A 76 1.04 1.76 -0.96
CA ILE A 76 0.33 0.48 -0.91
C ILE A 76 1.36 -0.63 -1.15
N MET A 77 1.47 -1.56 -0.21
CA MET A 77 2.35 -2.72 -0.32
C MET A 77 1.57 -3.97 0.09
N GLY A 78 1.69 -5.05 -0.66
CA GLY A 78 0.95 -6.26 -0.37
C GLY A 78 1.23 -7.32 -1.42
N LYS A 79 0.49 -8.42 -1.33
CA LYS A 79 0.59 -9.50 -2.29
C LYS A 79 -0.13 -9.14 -3.60
N ASP A 80 0.42 -9.59 -4.72
CA ASP A 80 -0.27 -9.57 -5.99
C ASP A 80 -1.60 -10.31 -5.91
N GLY A 81 -2.63 -9.72 -6.51
CA GLY A 81 -3.94 -10.34 -6.60
C GLY A 81 -3.93 -11.50 -7.58
N SER A 82 -4.72 -12.53 -7.33
CA SER A 82 -4.84 -13.68 -8.25
C SER A 82 -5.70 -13.38 -9.49
N THR A 83 -6.35 -12.22 -9.54
CA THR A 83 -7.34 -11.85 -10.56
C THR A 83 -6.82 -10.76 -11.48
N LYS A 84 -7.34 -10.74 -12.71
CA LYS A 84 -7.08 -9.68 -13.69
C LYS A 84 -8.37 -8.90 -13.94
N ASP A 85 -8.24 -7.62 -14.24
CA ASP A 85 -9.35 -6.79 -14.67
C ASP A 85 -9.74 -7.09 -16.13
N LEU A 86 -10.76 -6.39 -16.63
CA LEU A 86 -11.27 -6.54 -18.00
C LEU A 86 -10.24 -6.17 -19.08
N THR A 87 -9.20 -5.42 -18.72
CA THR A 87 -8.10 -5.03 -19.61
C THR A 87 -6.90 -5.99 -19.53
N GLY A 88 -7.02 -7.06 -18.73
CA GLY A 88 -5.97 -8.05 -18.51
C GLY A 88 -4.83 -7.56 -17.62
N ASN A 89 -5.00 -6.45 -16.91
CA ASN A 89 -4.07 -5.98 -15.88
C ASN A 89 -4.38 -6.63 -14.54
N MET A 90 -3.38 -6.76 -13.67
CA MET A 90 -3.59 -7.33 -12.34
C MET A 90 -4.55 -6.48 -11.53
N GLN A 91 -5.54 -7.12 -10.89
CA GLN A 91 -6.44 -6.51 -9.94
C GLN A 91 -5.97 -6.85 -8.53
N TYR A 92 -5.80 -5.84 -7.69
CA TYR A 92 -5.33 -6.00 -6.32
C TYR A 92 -6.51 -5.99 -5.35
N LEU A 93 -6.49 -6.89 -4.37
CA LEU A 93 -7.48 -6.93 -3.30
C LEU A 93 -6.85 -6.36 -2.03
N LEU A 94 -7.49 -5.35 -1.43
CA LEU A 94 -7.09 -4.79 -0.15
C LEU A 94 -7.55 -5.73 0.96
N GLU A 95 -6.60 -6.48 1.53
CA GLU A 95 -6.82 -7.47 2.59
C GLU A 95 -6.08 -7.08 3.88
N SER A 96 -6.22 -7.88 4.93
CA SER A 96 -5.58 -7.62 6.23
C SER A 96 -4.04 -7.59 6.17
N ASN A 97 -3.45 -8.26 5.18
CA ASN A 97 -2.02 -8.27 4.90
C ASN A 97 -1.65 -7.30 3.77
N THR A 98 -2.49 -6.31 3.48
CA THR A 98 -2.12 -5.17 2.64
C THR A 98 -1.78 -3.98 3.53
N TRP A 99 -0.57 -3.47 3.39
CA TRP A 99 -0.16 -2.19 3.95
C TRP A 99 -0.74 -1.07 3.10
N VAL A 100 -1.53 -0.20 3.73
CA VAL A 100 -2.03 1.03 3.11
C VAL A 100 -1.68 2.18 4.04
N GLU A 101 -0.85 3.11 3.59
CA GLU A 101 -0.39 4.26 4.37
C GLU A 101 -0.59 5.56 3.58
N ASN A 102 -1.12 6.60 4.23
CA ASN A 102 -1.23 7.93 3.63
C ASN A 102 0.16 8.51 3.39
N LYS A 103 0.48 8.91 2.15
CA LYS A 103 1.70 9.66 1.90
C LYS A 103 1.65 10.98 2.67
N PRO A 104 2.71 11.36 3.40
CA PRO A 104 2.82 12.68 4.00
C PRO A 104 2.55 13.80 2.99
N LEU A 105 1.72 14.76 3.38
CA LEU A 105 1.56 15.98 2.60
C LEU A 105 2.76 16.90 2.83
N ASP A 106 3.13 17.67 1.82
CA ASP A 106 4.24 18.63 1.92
C ASP A 106 4.00 19.65 3.05
N THR A 107 2.74 20.04 3.29
CA THR A 107 2.35 20.90 4.40
C THR A 107 2.64 20.30 5.77
N ASP A 108 2.52 18.98 5.90
CA ASP A 108 2.84 18.28 7.15
C ASP A 108 4.34 18.13 7.34
N CYS A 109 5.10 17.98 6.26
CA CYS A 109 6.56 17.90 6.30
C CYS A 109 7.26 19.24 6.57
N LYS A 110 6.59 20.37 6.33
CA LYS A 110 7.07 21.70 6.73
C LYS A 110 7.12 21.89 8.25
N LYS A 111 6.36 21.11 9.03
CA LYS A 111 6.35 21.19 10.50
C LYS A 111 7.63 20.54 11.04
N SER A 112 8.41 21.27 11.84
CA SER A 112 9.65 20.76 12.45
C SER A 112 9.47 19.47 13.25
N ALA A 113 8.30 19.30 13.89
CA ALA A 113 7.94 18.10 14.63
C ALA A 113 7.81 16.83 13.76
N ASN A 114 7.57 17.00 12.46
CA ASN A 114 7.31 15.93 11.50
C ASN A 114 8.50 15.65 10.57
N THR A 115 9.51 16.54 10.56
CA THR A 115 10.67 16.46 9.66
C THR A 115 11.32 15.08 9.67
N ARG A 116 11.58 14.53 10.86
CA ARG A 116 12.15 13.19 10.99
C ARG A 116 11.29 12.11 10.34
N THR A 117 9.98 12.12 10.58
CA THR A 117 9.06 11.10 10.04
C THR A 117 8.91 11.22 8.52
N CYS A 118 8.92 12.43 7.97
CA CYS A 118 8.97 12.63 6.52
C CYS A 118 10.26 12.13 5.90
N ASN A 119 11.41 12.41 6.52
CA ASN A 119 12.70 11.92 6.05
C ASN A 119 12.73 10.38 6.08
N GLU A 120 12.29 9.76 7.18
CA GLU A 120 12.22 8.29 7.29
C GLU A 120 11.24 7.66 6.29
N PHE A 121 10.18 8.36 5.87
CA PHE A 121 9.29 7.92 4.80
C PHE A 121 9.97 8.02 3.43
N ASN A 122 10.58 9.16 3.11
CA ASN A 122 11.22 9.38 1.80
C ASN A 122 12.45 8.48 1.61
N GLU A 123 13.30 8.34 2.64
CA GLU A 123 14.43 7.42 2.63
C GLU A 123 13.97 5.98 2.37
N PHE A 124 12.87 5.54 2.99
CA PHE A 124 12.29 4.22 2.70
C PHE A 124 11.94 4.08 1.21
N ILE A 125 11.24 5.07 0.63
CA ILE A 125 10.82 5.03 -0.77
C ILE A 125 12.03 4.97 -1.70
N ASP A 126 13.05 5.81 -1.46
CA ASP A 126 14.23 5.91 -2.32
C ASP A 126 15.10 4.65 -2.23
N GLU A 127 15.35 4.15 -1.02
CA GLU A 127 16.13 2.93 -0.78
C GLU A 127 15.37 1.70 -1.32
N TYR A 128 14.09 1.52 -0.99
CA TYR A 128 13.32 0.35 -1.43
C TYR A 128 13.11 0.30 -2.94
N LYS A 129 12.92 1.44 -3.59
CA LYS A 129 12.79 1.51 -5.06
C LYS A 129 14.08 1.11 -5.79
N THR A 130 15.23 1.41 -5.19
CA THR A 130 16.55 1.21 -5.81
C THR A 130 17.10 -0.17 -5.49
N ASP A 131 17.06 -0.54 -4.21
CA ASP A 131 17.73 -1.73 -3.68
C ASP A 131 16.75 -2.88 -3.39
N GLY A 132 15.44 -2.61 -3.36
CA GLY A 132 14.44 -3.57 -2.94
C GLY A 132 14.69 -4.08 -1.52
N CYS A 133 14.61 -5.40 -1.35
CA CYS A 133 14.98 -6.08 -0.12
C CYS A 133 16.41 -6.60 -0.23
N ARG A 134 17.32 -6.05 0.57
CA ARG A 134 18.67 -6.59 0.72
C ARG A 134 18.60 -7.91 1.50
N GLN A 135 19.16 -8.98 0.94
CA GLN A 135 19.28 -10.30 1.58
C GLN A 135 20.32 -10.29 2.70
#